data_AF-A0A6V8HPY3-F1
#
_entry.id   AF-A0A6V8HPY3-F1
#
_cell.length_a   1.000
_cell.length_b   1.000
_cell.length_c   1.000
_cell.angle_alpha   90.00
_cell.angle_beta   90.00
_cell.angle_gamma   90.00
#
_symmetry.space_group_name_H-M   'P 1'
#
loop_
_entity.id
_entity.type
_entity.pdbx_description
1 polymer ?
#
loop_
_entity_poly.entity_id
_entity_poly.type
_entity_poly.pdbx_seq_one_letter_code
_entity_poly.pdbx_strand_id
1 'polypeptide(L)'
;MEVANLLPVVDRLEDNIDDLEEALEPLLSRSLDETSKKLPLLERAKLHALLTYTLESLIFSYLNLHGTNAKEHPVFKELTRVRQYFVKIKALENPPEEEAKPTMKLDQQAARRFIAHGLAGNDQYDIERAEKQAKEKARAQLKAAMLAKKSNEESSASNPSQEPNKPSTEAESSESEADSSSESEESEDETPTTEQVNTKPAKTVASMEDFIMLPSEPVADSKNAKEKTAKAKAKQRKEDIINAKKAERQAKRQAKGIPEPDSKQQRKMARKERRRKKEAKRKEKTKDKKKQKQQST
;
A
#
# COMPACT_ATOMS: atom_id res chain seq x y z
N MET A 1 -2.95 23.81 -55.97
CA MET A 1 -3.02 23.09 -54.68
C MET A 1 -3.47 21.69 -55.01
N GLU A 2 -2.63 20.68 -54.78
CA GLU A 2 -3.05 19.28 -54.93
C GLU A 2 -4.21 19.06 -53.97
N VAL A 3 -5.37 18.69 -54.52
CA VAL A 3 -6.53 18.30 -53.72
C VAL A 3 -6.13 16.98 -53.07
N ALA A 4 -5.65 17.04 -51.82
CA ALA A 4 -5.36 15.85 -51.05
C ALA A 4 -6.57 14.92 -51.15
N ASN A 5 -6.33 13.64 -51.40
CA ASN A 5 -7.42 12.69 -51.53
C ASN A 5 -8.16 12.63 -50.18
N LEU A 6 -9.35 13.24 -50.10
CA LEU A 6 -10.13 13.39 -48.86
C LEU A 6 -10.91 12.12 -48.51
N LEU A 7 -11.13 11.24 -49.49
CA LEU A 7 -11.84 9.97 -49.34
C LEU A 7 -11.38 9.17 -48.11
N PRO A 8 -10.08 8.87 -47.90
CA PRO A 8 -9.64 8.11 -46.72
C PRO A 8 -9.91 8.80 -45.37
N VAL A 9 -10.03 10.13 -45.34
CA VAL A 9 -10.36 10.87 -44.11
C VAL A 9 -11.86 10.83 -43.84
N VAL A 10 -12.67 10.83 -44.90
CA VAL A 10 -14.13 10.67 -44.82
C VAL A 10 -14.49 9.26 -44.41
N ASP A 11 -13.91 8.24 -45.05
CA ASP A 11 -14.12 6.83 -44.70
C ASP A 11 -13.79 6.59 -43.22
N ARG A 12 -12.66 7.15 -42.76
CA ARG A 12 -12.29 7.07 -41.34
C ARG A 12 -13.26 7.81 -40.42
N LEU A 13 -13.82 8.94 -40.86
CA LEU A 13 -14.81 9.69 -40.07
C LEU A 13 -16.10 8.88 -39.93
N GLU A 14 -16.54 8.23 -41.01
CA GLU A 14 -17.68 7.30 -41.03
C GLU A 14 -17.45 6.16 -40.02
N ASP A 15 -16.31 5.45 -40.11
CA ASP A 15 -15.94 4.40 -39.16
C ASP A 15 -16.00 4.88 -37.69
N ASN A 16 -15.47 6.08 -37.40
CA ASN A 16 -15.49 6.62 -36.03
C ASN A 16 -16.91 7.00 -35.56
N ILE A 17 -17.81 7.36 -36.47
CA ILE A 17 -19.21 7.67 -36.15
C ILE A 17 -19.94 6.37 -35.84
N ASP A 18 -19.76 5.33 -36.65
CA ASP A 18 -20.34 4.00 -36.43
C ASP A 18 -19.89 3.42 -35.07
N ASP A 19 -18.58 3.46 -34.77
CA ASP A 19 -18.03 3.06 -33.48
C ASP A 19 -18.64 3.84 -32.31
N LEU A 20 -18.91 5.13 -32.51
CA LEU A 20 -19.50 6.00 -31.48
C LEU A 20 -20.99 5.70 -31.28
N GLU A 21 -21.72 5.44 -32.35
CA GLU A 21 -23.13 5.05 -32.29
C GLU A 21 -23.29 3.72 -31.53
N GLU A 22 -22.48 2.70 -31.85
CA GLU A 22 -22.48 1.42 -31.13
C GLU A 22 -22.15 1.61 -29.64
N ALA A 23 -21.16 2.46 -29.32
CA ALA A 23 -20.80 2.73 -27.93
C ALA A 23 -21.89 3.49 -27.15
N LEU A 24 -22.68 4.34 -27.81
CA LEU A 24 -23.73 5.15 -27.20
C LEU A 24 -25.09 4.44 -27.16
N GLU A 25 -25.34 3.46 -28.01
CA GLU A 25 -26.62 2.75 -28.12
C GLU A 25 -27.14 2.17 -26.78
N PRO A 26 -26.30 1.55 -25.91
CA PRO A 26 -26.73 1.11 -24.59
C PRO A 26 -27.15 2.25 -23.65
N LEU A 27 -26.70 3.49 -23.91
CA LEU A 27 -27.08 4.67 -23.12
C LEU A 27 -28.32 5.36 -23.71
N LEU A 28 -28.53 5.29 -25.03
CA LEU A 28 -29.67 5.90 -25.72
C LEU A 28 -30.93 5.05 -25.66
N SER A 29 -30.79 3.72 -25.57
CA SER A 29 -31.91 2.76 -25.49
C SER A 29 -32.70 2.80 -24.16
N ARG A 30 -32.17 3.45 -23.13
CA ARG A 30 -32.76 3.56 -21.79
C ARG A 30 -32.77 5.00 -21.34
N SER A 31 -33.68 5.37 -20.44
CA SER A 31 -33.67 6.74 -19.94
C SER A 31 -32.45 7.00 -19.06
N LEU A 32 -31.87 8.20 -19.20
CA LEU A 32 -30.73 8.64 -18.39
C LEU A 32 -31.09 8.64 -16.89
N ASP A 33 -32.33 8.98 -16.55
CA ASP A 33 -32.82 9.00 -15.17
C ASP A 33 -32.88 7.61 -14.55
N GLU A 34 -33.36 6.60 -15.28
CA GLU A 34 -33.37 5.21 -14.79
C GLU A 34 -31.95 4.66 -14.62
N THR A 35 -31.04 5.05 -15.51
CA THR A 35 -29.64 4.61 -15.45
C THR A 35 -28.90 5.29 -14.31
N SER A 36 -29.07 6.60 -14.15
CA SER A 36 -28.39 7.40 -13.12
C SER A 36 -28.86 7.08 -11.70
N LYS A 37 -30.15 6.75 -11.49
CA LYS A 37 -30.70 6.41 -10.17
C LYS A 37 -30.15 5.09 -9.61
N LYS A 38 -29.76 4.14 -10.46
CA LYS A 38 -29.21 2.84 -10.06
C LYS A 38 -27.74 2.91 -9.65
N LEU A 39 -27.05 3.99 -10.01
CA LEU A 39 -25.61 4.15 -9.78
C LEU A 39 -25.33 4.81 -8.43
N PRO A 40 -24.23 4.41 -7.74
CA PRO A 40 -23.75 5.13 -6.57
C PRO A 40 -23.35 6.57 -6.93
N LEU A 41 -23.33 7.45 -5.93
CA LEU A 41 -23.18 8.90 -6.11
C LEU A 41 -21.98 9.29 -7.00
N LEU A 42 -20.82 8.64 -6.79
CA LEU A 42 -19.59 8.92 -7.50
C LEU A 42 -19.65 8.47 -8.97
N GLU A 43 -20.22 7.29 -9.24
CA GLU A 43 -20.40 6.78 -10.61
C GLU A 43 -21.44 7.59 -11.37
N ARG A 44 -22.50 8.03 -10.69
CA ARG A 44 -23.48 8.96 -11.26
C ARG A 44 -22.84 10.28 -11.70
N ALA A 45 -21.94 10.84 -10.88
CA ALA A 45 -21.20 12.06 -11.23
C ALA A 45 -20.29 11.84 -12.45
N LYS A 46 -19.60 10.69 -12.52
CA LYS A 46 -18.78 10.30 -13.68
C LYS A 46 -19.61 10.18 -14.94
N LEU A 47 -20.77 9.51 -14.87
CA LEU A 47 -21.68 9.34 -16.00
C LEU A 47 -22.11 10.70 -16.56
N HIS A 48 -22.60 11.61 -15.71
CA HIS A 48 -23.03 12.93 -16.18
C HIS A 48 -21.87 13.75 -16.75
N ALA A 49 -20.70 13.75 -16.11
CA ALA A 49 -19.53 14.48 -16.63
C ALA A 49 -19.05 13.95 -17.99
N LEU A 50 -19.05 12.62 -18.18
CA LEU A 50 -18.72 12.00 -19.46
C LEU A 50 -19.78 12.29 -20.52
N LEU A 51 -21.06 12.26 -20.17
CA LEU A 51 -22.14 12.54 -21.12
C LEU A 51 -22.16 14.02 -21.55
N THR A 52 -21.89 14.94 -20.65
CA THR A 52 -21.68 16.35 -21.01
C THR A 52 -20.46 16.50 -21.92
N TYR A 53 -19.36 15.80 -21.61
CA TYR A 53 -18.16 15.80 -22.45
C TYR A 53 -18.44 15.28 -23.87
N THR A 54 -19.20 14.19 -24.02
CA THR A 54 -19.52 13.63 -25.35
C THR A 54 -20.38 14.60 -26.16
N LEU A 55 -21.41 15.20 -25.55
CA LEU A 55 -22.26 16.20 -26.22
C LEU A 55 -21.46 17.41 -26.70
N GLU A 56 -20.63 18.00 -25.84
CA GLU A 56 -19.81 19.15 -26.22
C GLU A 56 -18.76 18.79 -27.27
N SER A 57 -18.19 17.58 -27.21
CA SER A 57 -17.24 17.08 -28.20
C SER A 57 -17.91 16.86 -29.56
N LEU A 58 -19.14 16.34 -29.58
CA LEU A 58 -19.93 16.20 -30.81
C LEU A 58 -20.25 17.55 -31.44
N ILE A 59 -20.69 18.52 -30.63
CA ILE A 59 -20.94 19.88 -31.11
C ILE A 59 -19.64 20.51 -31.63
N PHE A 60 -18.52 20.33 -30.94
CA PHE A 60 -17.21 20.80 -31.40
C PHE A 60 -16.83 20.22 -32.76
N SER A 61 -17.00 18.90 -32.96
CA SER A 61 -16.76 18.24 -34.24
C SER A 61 -17.69 18.74 -35.34
N TYR A 62 -18.99 18.88 -35.04
CA TYR A 62 -19.99 19.43 -35.95
C TYR A 62 -19.62 20.84 -36.44
N LEU A 63 -19.22 21.73 -35.53
CA LEU A 63 -18.80 23.10 -35.85
C LEU A 63 -17.57 23.14 -36.76
N ASN A 64 -16.61 22.22 -36.54
CA ASN A 64 -15.43 22.11 -37.40
C ASN A 64 -15.79 21.64 -38.81
N LEU A 65 -16.73 20.70 -38.95
CA LEU A 65 -17.21 20.23 -40.26
C LEU A 65 -17.95 21.33 -41.03
N HIS A 66 -18.66 22.21 -40.32
CA HIS A 66 -19.30 23.39 -40.91
C HIS A 66 -18.34 24.55 -41.22
N GLY A 67 -17.03 24.37 -41.03
CA GLY A 67 -16.02 25.39 -41.33
C GLY A 67 -16.01 26.56 -40.35
N THR A 68 -16.68 26.44 -39.20
CA THR A 68 -16.64 27.44 -38.13
C THR A 68 -15.46 27.17 -37.20
N ASN A 69 -14.79 28.23 -36.72
CA ASN A 69 -13.66 28.08 -35.81
C ASN A 69 -14.15 27.68 -34.40
N ALA A 70 -14.19 26.37 -34.12
CA ALA A 70 -14.72 25.85 -32.88
C ALA A 70 -13.89 26.25 -31.63
N LYS A 71 -12.66 26.77 -31.79
CA LYS A 71 -11.83 27.28 -30.69
C LYS A 71 -12.26 28.66 -30.19
N GLU A 72 -12.81 29.48 -31.09
CA GLU A 72 -13.36 30.80 -30.75
C GLU A 72 -14.82 30.69 -30.27
N HIS A 73 -15.48 29.58 -30.60
CA HIS A 73 -16.85 29.30 -30.20
C HIS A 73 -16.99 29.07 -28.68
N PRO A 74 -18.11 29.48 -28.04
CA PRO A 74 -18.37 29.25 -26.61
C PRO A 74 -18.26 27.80 -26.16
N VAL A 75 -18.46 26.83 -27.06
CA VAL A 75 -18.28 25.38 -26.78
C VAL A 75 -16.88 25.07 -26.24
N PHE A 76 -15.86 25.81 -26.65
CA PHE A 76 -14.51 25.62 -26.11
C PHE A 76 -14.41 25.98 -24.61
N LYS A 77 -15.20 26.95 -24.16
CA LYS A 77 -15.30 27.32 -22.74
C LYS A 77 -15.99 26.22 -21.95
N GLU A 78 -17.06 25.64 -22.50
CA GLU A 78 -17.75 24.51 -21.87
C GLU A 78 -16.84 23.27 -21.77
N LEU A 79 -16.06 22.95 -22.82
CA LEU A 79 -15.07 21.87 -22.76
C LEU A 79 -14.02 22.11 -21.65
N THR A 80 -13.61 23.36 -21.45
CA THR A 80 -12.71 23.74 -20.35
C THR A 80 -13.37 23.57 -18.99
N ARG A 81 -14.66 23.89 -18.89
CA ARG A 81 -15.46 23.69 -17.67
C ARG A 81 -15.63 22.21 -17.34
N VAL A 82 -15.90 21.35 -18.33
CA VAL A 82 -15.98 19.89 -18.14
C VAL A 82 -14.65 19.32 -17.64
N ARG A 83 -13.51 19.80 -18.16
CA ARG A 83 -12.18 19.42 -17.63
C ARG A 83 -12.04 19.73 -16.13
N GLN A 84 -12.55 20.87 -15.67
CA GLN A 84 -12.53 21.21 -14.25
C GLN A 84 -13.37 20.21 -13.43
N TYR A 85 -14.50 19.74 -13.94
CA TYR A 85 -15.29 18.70 -13.27
C TYR A 85 -14.56 17.37 -13.22
N PHE A 86 -13.81 16.97 -14.26
CA PHE A 86 -12.96 15.78 -14.16
C PHE A 86 -11.88 15.91 -13.10
N VAL A 87 -11.26 17.08 -12.94
CA VAL A 87 -10.30 17.33 -11.85
C VAL A 87 -10.96 17.18 -10.49
N LYS A 88 -12.17 17.73 -10.30
CA LYS A 88 -12.93 17.59 -9.05
C LYS A 88 -13.29 16.13 -8.76
N ILE A 89 -13.78 15.39 -9.75
CA ILE A 89 -14.14 13.98 -9.59
C ILE A 89 -12.89 13.15 -9.24
N LYS A 90 -11.75 13.41 -9.90
CA LYS A 90 -10.48 12.72 -9.61
C LYS A 90 -9.98 13.00 -8.20
N ALA A 91 -10.10 14.24 -7.73
CA ALA A 91 -9.73 14.62 -6.37
C ALA A 91 -10.62 13.91 -5.32
N LEU A 92 -11.90 13.71 -5.61
CA LEU A 92 -12.80 12.96 -4.73
C LEU A 92 -12.55 11.45 -4.77
N GLU A 93 -12.17 10.91 -5.93
CA GLU A 93 -11.88 9.48 -6.09
C GLU A 93 -10.55 9.09 -5.44
N ASN A 94 -9.53 9.94 -5.57
CA ASN A 94 -8.23 9.77 -4.95
C ASN A 94 -7.93 10.99 -4.08
N PRO A 95 -8.52 11.08 -2.88
CA PRO A 95 -8.27 12.20 -1.99
C PRO A 95 -6.77 12.27 -1.71
N PRO A 96 -6.13 13.44 -1.90
CA PRO A 96 -4.71 13.60 -1.57
C PRO A 96 -4.49 13.20 -0.11
N GLU A 97 -3.36 12.56 0.21
CA GLU A 97 -3.07 12.02 1.56
C GLU A 97 -3.17 13.06 2.69
N GLU A 98 -3.12 14.35 2.34
CA GLU A 98 -3.30 15.49 3.24
C GLU A 98 -4.78 15.70 3.63
N GLU A 99 -5.72 15.43 2.72
CA GLU A 99 -7.18 15.54 2.94
C GLU A 99 -7.81 14.20 3.35
N ALA A 100 -7.19 13.08 2.99
CA ALA A 100 -7.63 11.73 3.38
C ALA A 100 -7.49 11.48 4.90
N LYS A 101 -6.68 12.29 5.59
CA LYS A 101 -6.62 12.27 7.06
C LYS A 101 -7.70 13.22 7.57
N PRO A 102 -8.65 12.77 8.41
CA PRO A 102 -9.60 13.67 9.04
C PRO A 102 -8.81 14.79 9.73
N THR A 103 -8.98 16.02 9.25
CA THR A 103 -8.37 17.22 9.83
C THR A 103 -8.88 17.44 11.25
N MET A 104 -10.05 16.88 11.54
CA MET A 104 -10.64 16.78 12.86
C MET A 104 -10.05 15.60 13.65
N LYS A 105 -8.78 15.72 14.04
CA LYS A 105 -8.23 14.86 15.10
C LYS A 105 -8.82 15.33 16.43
N LEU A 106 -9.56 14.45 17.10
CA LEU A 106 -10.05 14.71 18.45
C LEU A 106 -8.86 14.98 19.37
N ASP A 107 -8.84 16.15 20.00
CA ASP A 107 -7.90 16.44 21.08
C ASP A 107 -8.30 15.60 22.30
N GLN A 108 -7.63 14.45 22.43
CA GLN A 108 -7.85 13.53 23.55
C GLN A 108 -7.52 14.17 24.90
N GLN A 109 -6.59 15.13 24.95
CA GLN A 109 -6.24 15.80 26.20
C GLN A 109 -7.35 16.78 26.61
N ALA A 110 -7.87 17.57 25.67
CA ALA A 110 -9.02 18.44 25.93
C ALA A 110 -10.27 17.63 26.31
N ALA A 111 -10.58 16.57 25.58
CA ALA A 111 -11.69 15.67 25.91
C ALA A 111 -11.56 15.07 27.32
N ARG A 112 -10.35 14.63 27.70
CA ARG A 112 -10.07 14.15 29.07
C ARG A 112 -10.28 15.24 30.12
N ARG A 113 -9.93 16.50 29.83
CA ARG A 113 -10.18 17.63 30.75
C ARG A 113 -11.67 17.91 30.91
N PHE A 114 -12.44 17.88 29.82
CA PHE A 114 -13.90 18.03 29.87
C PHE A 114 -14.56 16.91 30.67
N ILE A 115 -14.15 15.66 30.44
CA ILE A 115 -14.65 14.49 31.18
C ILE A 115 -14.24 14.57 32.65
N ALA A 116 -12.98 14.89 32.96
CA ALA A 116 -12.49 15.01 34.32
C ALA A 116 -13.20 16.14 35.09
N HIS A 117 -13.43 17.29 34.47
CA HIS A 117 -14.15 18.40 35.10
C HIS A 117 -15.65 18.13 35.23
N GLY A 118 -16.26 17.37 34.31
CA GLY A 118 -17.65 16.91 34.43
C GLY A 118 -17.86 15.85 35.51
N LEU A 119 -16.79 15.14 35.89
CA LEU A 119 -16.76 14.16 36.98
C LEU A 119 -16.23 14.74 38.31
N ALA A 120 -15.55 15.89 38.26
CA ALA A 120 -15.04 16.59 39.44
C ALA A 120 -16.23 17.11 40.28
N GLY A 121 -16.41 16.55 41.46
CA GLY A 121 -17.60 16.75 42.30
C GLY A 121 -18.17 15.43 42.84
N ASN A 122 -17.68 14.29 42.33
CA ASN A 122 -18.05 12.96 42.83
C ASN A 122 -16.94 12.35 43.73
N ASP A 123 -16.42 13.17 44.65
CA ASP A 123 -15.23 12.87 45.47
C ASP A 123 -15.33 11.53 46.24
N GLN A 124 -16.55 11.14 46.63
CA GLN A 124 -16.82 9.86 47.30
C GLN A 124 -16.42 8.65 46.45
N TYR A 125 -16.75 8.67 45.16
CA TYR A 125 -16.44 7.58 44.25
C TYR A 125 -14.96 7.56 43.85
N ASP A 126 -14.30 8.72 43.86
CA ASP A 126 -12.86 8.80 43.62
C ASP A 126 -12.06 8.27 44.82
N ILE A 127 -12.50 8.54 46.05
CA ILE A 127 -11.92 7.98 47.28
C ILE A 127 -12.12 6.46 47.33
N GLU A 128 -13.33 5.96 47.06
CA GLU A 128 -13.63 4.53 47.07
C GLU A 128 -12.85 3.77 45.98
N ARG A 129 -12.73 4.36 44.79
CA ARG A 129 -11.92 3.81 43.70
C ARG A 129 -10.43 3.80 44.06
N ALA A 130 -9.91 4.84 44.71
CA ALA A 130 -8.53 4.90 45.17
C ALA A 130 -8.24 3.85 46.25
N GLU A 131 -9.15 3.66 47.20
CA GLU A 131 -9.05 2.64 48.25
C GLU A 131 -9.04 1.23 47.64
N LYS A 132 -9.94 0.95 46.69
CA LYS A 132 -10.02 -0.34 46.01
C LYS A 132 -8.76 -0.65 45.21
N GLN A 133 -8.21 0.35 44.52
CA GLN A 133 -6.95 0.21 43.78
C GLN A 133 -5.74 0.02 44.71
N ALA A 134 -5.71 0.71 45.85
CA ALA A 134 -4.65 0.54 46.85
C ALA A 134 -4.69 -0.86 47.46
N LYS A 135 -5.90 -1.35 47.80
CA LYS A 135 -6.12 -2.70 48.33
C LYS A 135 -5.74 -3.79 47.33
N GLU A 136 -6.08 -3.62 46.06
CA GLU A 136 -5.71 -4.57 45.00
C GLU A 136 -4.19 -4.58 44.76
N LYS A 137 -3.55 -3.40 44.69
CA LYS A 137 -2.10 -3.28 44.55
C LYS A 137 -1.36 -3.89 45.74
N ALA A 138 -1.83 -3.65 46.97
CA ALA A 138 -1.24 -4.25 48.16
C ALA A 138 -1.39 -5.78 48.17
N ARG A 139 -2.57 -6.30 47.76
CA ARG A 139 -2.81 -7.75 47.65
C ARG A 139 -1.95 -8.39 46.55
N ALA A 140 -1.79 -7.71 45.41
CA ALA A 140 -0.92 -8.16 44.32
C ALA A 140 0.56 -8.17 44.76
N GLN A 141 1.01 -7.14 45.47
CA GLN A 141 2.36 -7.06 46.01
C GLN A 141 2.63 -8.15 47.06
N LEU A 142 1.67 -8.42 47.95
CA LEU A 142 1.79 -9.53 48.91
C LEU A 142 1.84 -10.89 48.21
N LYS A 143 0.97 -11.11 47.21
CA LYS A 143 0.97 -12.35 46.44
C LYS A 143 2.27 -12.53 45.64
N ALA A 144 2.80 -11.45 45.06
CA ALA A 144 4.10 -11.47 44.39
C ALA A 144 5.25 -11.76 45.36
N ALA A 145 5.24 -11.18 46.56
CA ALA A 145 6.25 -11.42 47.58
C ALA A 145 6.20 -12.86 48.13
N MET A 146 5.01 -13.43 48.31
CA MET A 146 4.84 -14.84 48.70
C MET A 146 5.33 -15.80 47.62
N LEU A 147 5.03 -15.53 46.34
CA LEU A 147 5.53 -16.34 45.23
C LEU A 147 7.06 -16.28 45.13
N ALA A 148 7.65 -15.11 45.35
CA ALA A 148 9.10 -14.92 45.38
C ALA A 148 9.78 -15.64 46.56
N LYS A 149 9.11 -15.78 47.71
CA LYS A 149 9.60 -16.59 48.84
C LYS A 149 9.48 -18.09 48.57
N LYS A 150 8.36 -18.54 48.00
CA LYS A 150 8.12 -19.94 47.61
C LYS A 150 9.17 -20.44 46.60
N SER A 151 9.52 -19.61 45.62
CA SER A 151 10.59 -19.92 44.65
C SER A 151 12.00 -19.96 45.27
N ASN A 152 12.18 -19.43 46.48
CA ASN A 152 13.46 -19.43 47.21
C ASN A 152 13.55 -20.63 48.19
N GLU A 153 12.40 -21.12 48.70
CA GLU A 153 12.31 -22.34 49.53
C GLU A 153 12.39 -23.63 48.69
N GLU A 154 11.91 -23.63 47.45
CA GLU A 154 12.05 -24.78 46.52
C GLU A 154 13.49 -25.07 46.07
N SER A 155 14.43 -24.15 46.31
CA SER A 155 15.87 -24.40 46.10
C SER A 155 16.61 -25.00 47.32
N SER A 156 15.91 -25.37 48.39
CA SER A 156 16.52 -25.93 49.60
C SER A 156 15.65 -26.98 50.31
N ALA A 157 15.24 -28.03 49.60
CA ALA A 157 14.83 -29.28 50.24
C ALA A 157 15.00 -30.48 49.29
N SER A 158 16.02 -31.30 49.54
CA SER A 158 16.34 -32.53 48.81
C SER A 158 16.17 -33.77 49.72
N ASN A 159 15.17 -34.62 49.43
CA ASN A 159 14.98 -36.11 49.57
C ASN A 159 15.46 -36.90 50.84
N PRO A 160 14.98 -38.16 51.16
CA PRO A 160 14.37 -39.19 50.26
C PRO A 160 13.23 -40.15 50.80
N SER A 161 12.62 -40.91 49.86
CA SER A 161 12.14 -42.33 49.91
C SER A 161 10.82 -42.84 50.55
N GLN A 162 10.18 -43.76 49.77
CA GLN A 162 9.29 -44.93 50.06
C GLN A 162 7.73 -44.84 50.02
N GLU A 163 7.11 -45.67 49.14
CA GLU A 163 5.72 -46.22 49.17
C GLU A 163 5.50 -47.19 50.37
N PRO A 164 4.33 -47.85 50.68
CA PRO A 164 2.96 -47.87 50.08
C PRO A 164 1.77 -47.83 51.13
N ASN A 165 0.51 -47.99 50.65
CA ASN A 165 -0.71 -48.58 51.29
C ASN A 165 -1.97 -47.69 51.53
N LYS A 166 -3.10 -48.24 51.02
CA LYS A 166 -4.57 -48.01 51.19
C LYS A 166 -5.06 -48.22 52.66
N PRO A 167 -6.38 -48.12 53.01
CA PRO A 167 -7.55 -47.37 52.50
C PRO A 167 -8.34 -46.67 53.67
N SER A 168 -9.64 -46.38 53.48
CA SER A 168 -10.71 -46.01 54.46
C SER A 168 -10.79 -44.53 54.86
N THR A 169 -11.92 -43.85 55.08
CA THR A 169 -13.37 -43.86 54.75
C THR A 169 -13.97 -42.75 55.64
N GLU A 170 -15.15 -42.23 55.28
CA GLU A 170 -16.04 -41.34 56.05
C GLU A 170 -15.78 -39.82 55.89
N ALA A 171 -16.60 -39.11 55.10
CA ALA A 171 -17.95 -38.60 55.39
C ALA A 171 -17.85 -37.14 55.92
N GLU A 172 -18.60 -36.12 55.52
CA GLU A 172 -19.81 -35.93 54.71
C GLU A 172 -20.02 -34.38 54.61
N SER A 173 -21.02 -33.95 53.84
CA SER A 173 -21.57 -32.58 53.63
C SER A 173 -21.08 -31.81 52.38
N SER A 174 -21.78 -31.90 51.22
CA SER A 174 -23.07 -31.25 50.85
C SER A 174 -22.81 -29.75 50.56
N GLU A 175 -23.08 -29.11 49.39
CA GLU A 175 -24.24 -29.16 48.48
C GLU A 175 -23.92 -28.65 47.06
N SER A 176 -24.82 -29.04 46.15
CA SER A 176 -24.96 -28.89 44.70
C SER A 176 -25.09 -27.43 44.20
N GLU A 177 -24.96 -27.07 42.92
CA GLU A 177 -25.74 -27.45 41.73
C GLU A 177 -25.03 -26.90 40.47
N ALA A 178 -24.91 -27.69 39.40
CA ALA A 178 -24.99 -27.20 38.01
C ALA A 178 -25.10 -28.39 37.05
N ASP A 179 -26.32 -28.52 36.54
CA ASP A 179 -26.89 -29.53 35.66
C ASP A 179 -26.08 -29.85 34.40
N SER A 180 -26.10 -31.12 34.02
CA SER A 180 -25.51 -31.69 32.82
C SER A 180 -26.62 -32.44 32.09
N SER A 181 -27.01 -31.97 30.91
CA SER A 181 -27.84 -32.76 29.99
C SER A 181 -27.25 -32.70 28.58
N SER A 182 -26.72 -33.86 28.18
CA SER A 182 -26.37 -34.27 26.82
C SER A 182 -27.63 -34.83 26.14
N GLU A 183 -27.82 -34.50 24.86
CA GLU A 183 -27.94 -35.46 23.74
C GLU A 183 -28.60 -34.78 22.52
N SER A 184 -27.81 -34.68 21.44
CA SER A 184 -28.05 -35.19 20.08
C SER A 184 -29.41 -34.94 19.38
N GLU A 185 -29.38 -34.23 18.25
CA GLU A 185 -29.57 -34.79 16.87
C GLU A 185 -29.53 -33.67 15.81
N GLU A 186 -29.10 -34.03 14.59
CA GLU A 186 -28.66 -33.22 13.45
C GLU A 186 -29.74 -32.37 12.74
N SER A 187 -29.32 -31.28 12.08
CA SER A 187 -29.61 -31.05 10.65
C SER A 187 -28.85 -29.83 10.08
N GLU A 188 -27.96 -30.14 9.13
CA GLU A 188 -27.68 -29.49 7.84
C GLU A 188 -27.40 -27.98 7.70
N ASP A 189 -26.28 -27.72 6.98
CA ASP A 189 -26.05 -26.65 5.98
C ASP A 189 -25.86 -25.19 6.48
N GLU A 190 -24.84 -24.41 6.13
CA GLU A 190 -23.60 -24.55 5.34
C GLU A 190 -22.74 -23.33 5.74
N THR A 191 -21.46 -23.57 6.02
CA THR A 191 -20.46 -22.51 6.29
C THR A 191 -19.80 -22.08 4.98
N PRO A 192 -19.52 -20.79 4.75
CA PRO A 192 -18.82 -20.37 3.54
C PRO A 192 -17.34 -20.75 3.66
N THR A 193 -16.96 -21.82 2.96
CA THR A 193 -15.57 -22.16 2.73
C THR A 193 -15.01 -21.28 1.61
N THR A 194 -13.86 -20.69 1.91
CA THR A 194 -12.95 -20.01 1.00
C THR A 194 -12.63 -20.87 -0.24
N GLU A 195 -13.05 -20.41 -1.43
CA GLU A 195 -12.43 -20.82 -2.69
C GLU A 195 -11.67 -19.65 -3.32
N GLN A 196 -10.40 -19.93 -3.56
CA GLN A 196 -9.50 -19.13 -4.37
C GLN A 196 -9.90 -19.26 -5.83
N VAL A 197 -10.43 -18.19 -6.43
CA VAL A 197 -10.46 -18.07 -7.89
C VAL A 197 -9.43 -17.05 -8.34
N ASN A 198 -8.37 -17.63 -8.89
CA ASN A 198 -7.26 -17.00 -9.56
C ASN A 198 -7.77 -16.28 -10.82
N THR A 199 -7.93 -14.95 -10.78
CA THR A 199 -8.06 -14.13 -11.99
C THR A 199 -6.93 -13.11 -12.07
N LYS A 200 -6.18 -13.25 -13.16
CA LYS A 200 -5.01 -12.45 -13.55
C LYS A 200 -5.41 -10.96 -13.64
N PRO A 201 -4.58 -10.01 -13.19
CA PRO A 201 -4.87 -8.61 -13.39
C PRO A 201 -4.63 -8.25 -14.86
N ALA A 202 -5.72 -7.94 -15.57
CA ALA A 202 -5.68 -7.32 -16.89
C ALA A 202 -5.10 -5.91 -16.73
N LYS A 203 -3.83 -5.79 -17.11
CA LYS A 203 -3.06 -4.57 -17.16
C LYS A 203 -3.28 -3.95 -18.53
N THR A 204 -4.07 -2.87 -18.61
CA THR A 204 -3.87 -1.65 -19.43
C THR A 204 -5.18 -0.87 -19.57
N VAL A 205 -5.55 -0.07 -18.58
CA VAL A 205 -6.25 1.19 -18.86
C VAL A 205 -5.16 2.21 -19.18
N ALA A 206 -5.07 2.60 -20.45
CA ALA A 206 -4.14 3.61 -20.91
C ALA A 206 -4.35 4.90 -20.11
N SER A 207 -3.24 5.59 -19.79
CA SER A 207 -3.27 6.88 -19.13
C SER A 207 -4.16 7.84 -19.90
N MET A 208 -5.24 8.32 -19.28
CA MET A 208 -6.11 9.39 -19.79
C MET A 208 -5.37 10.74 -19.93
N GLU A 209 -4.09 10.81 -19.58
CA GLU A 209 -3.25 12.00 -19.67
C GLU A 209 -2.79 12.31 -21.10
N ASP A 210 -2.78 11.32 -22.00
CA ASP A 210 -2.27 11.52 -23.38
C ASP A 210 -3.29 12.19 -24.33
N PHE A 211 -4.54 12.43 -23.90
CA PHE A 211 -5.60 13.02 -24.74
C PHE A 211 -5.97 14.47 -24.36
N ILE A 212 -5.36 15.05 -23.31
CA ILE A 212 -5.68 16.43 -22.86
C ILE A 212 -4.96 17.51 -23.70
N MET A 213 -4.16 17.12 -24.69
CA MET A 213 -3.55 18.05 -25.64
C MET A 213 -4.33 18.02 -26.95
N LEU A 214 -5.17 19.04 -27.17
CA LEU A 214 -5.81 19.27 -28.47
C LEU A 214 -4.72 19.37 -29.56
N PRO A 215 -4.92 18.76 -30.74
CA PRO A 215 -3.90 18.72 -31.78
C PRO A 215 -3.69 20.13 -32.35
N SER A 216 -2.47 20.65 -32.18
CA SER A 216 -1.87 21.60 -33.10
C SER A 216 -0.84 20.83 -33.92
N GLU A 217 -1.05 20.80 -35.24
CA GLU A 217 -0.15 20.35 -36.33
C GLU A 217 -0.48 19.01 -37.03
N PRO A 218 -0.20 18.92 -38.35
CA PRO A 218 -0.90 18.03 -39.27
C PRO A 218 -0.33 16.60 -39.27
N VAL A 219 -1.20 15.69 -39.72
CA VAL A 219 -1.06 14.24 -39.68
C VAL A 219 0.09 13.77 -40.58
N ALA A 220 1.03 13.01 -40.02
CA ALA A 220 1.97 12.16 -40.77
C ALA A 220 1.96 10.75 -40.17
N ASP A 221 1.69 9.76 -41.03
CA ASP A 221 1.67 8.34 -40.72
C ASP A 221 2.99 7.85 -40.11
N SER A 222 2.94 7.26 -38.92
CA SER A 222 3.96 6.29 -38.47
C SER A 222 3.48 5.47 -37.27
N LYS A 223 2.79 4.37 -37.53
CA LYS A 223 2.44 3.36 -36.51
C LYS A 223 3.61 2.48 -36.04
N ASN A 224 4.88 2.82 -36.36
CA ASN A 224 6.04 2.00 -35.96
C ASN A 224 7.17 2.74 -35.22
N ALA A 225 6.94 3.99 -34.78
CA ALA A 225 7.92 4.80 -34.05
C ALA A 225 7.75 4.80 -32.51
N LYS A 226 6.54 4.58 -31.98
CA LYS A 226 6.27 4.72 -30.54
C LYS A 226 6.85 3.61 -29.66
N GLU A 227 6.96 2.37 -30.17
CA GLU A 227 7.52 1.26 -29.38
C GLU A 227 9.06 1.33 -29.25
N LYS A 228 9.74 1.89 -30.25
CA LYS A 228 11.20 2.09 -30.24
C LYS A 228 11.63 3.20 -29.25
N THR A 229 10.82 4.22 -29.03
CA THR A 229 11.16 5.35 -28.15
C THR A 229 11.02 5.02 -26.66
N ALA A 230 10.02 4.22 -26.27
CA ALA A 230 9.88 3.78 -24.87
C ALA A 230 11.03 2.84 -24.43
N LYS A 231 11.43 1.91 -25.30
CA LYS A 231 12.56 1.00 -25.04
C LYS A 231 13.91 1.72 -25.04
N ALA A 232 14.09 2.73 -25.90
CA ALA A 232 15.28 3.60 -25.90
C ALA A 232 15.36 4.48 -24.65
N LYS A 233 14.24 5.11 -24.23
CA LYS A 233 14.18 5.90 -22.99
C LYS A 233 14.43 5.06 -21.74
N ALA A 234 13.94 3.81 -21.70
CA ALA A 234 14.23 2.89 -20.60
C ALA A 234 15.71 2.46 -20.56
N LYS A 235 16.37 2.33 -21.72
CA LYS A 235 17.80 2.01 -21.81
C LYS A 235 18.67 3.19 -21.36
N GLN A 236 18.34 4.41 -21.78
CA GLN A 236 19.00 5.64 -21.31
C GLN A 236 18.87 5.79 -19.78
N ARG A 237 17.65 5.66 -19.23
CA ARG A 237 17.44 5.73 -17.78
C ARG A 237 18.26 4.69 -17.00
N LYS A 238 18.43 3.47 -17.54
CA LYS A 238 19.31 2.45 -16.92
C LYS A 238 20.78 2.84 -16.98
N GLU A 239 21.25 3.39 -18.10
CA GLU A 239 22.63 3.89 -18.25
C GLU A 239 22.91 5.07 -17.31
N ASP A 240 21.96 6.00 -17.16
CA ASP A 240 22.06 7.15 -16.26
C ASP A 240 22.15 6.72 -14.79
N ILE A 241 21.35 5.74 -14.38
CA ILE A 241 21.41 5.18 -13.01
C ILE A 241 22.76 4.49 -12.75
N ILE A 242 23.31 3.80 -13.76
CA ILE A 242 24.63 3.15 -13.64
C ILE A 242 25.73 4.21 -13.53
N ASN A 243 25.66 5.27 -14.34
CA ASN A 243 26.61 6.38 -14.33
C ASN A 243 26.55 7.16 -13.01
N ALA A 244 25.36 7.44 -12.49
CA ALA A 244 25.15 8.06 -11.18
C ALA A 244 25.73 7.21 -10.04
N LYS A 245 25.49 5.89 -10.03
CA LYS A 245 26.11 4.98 -9.04
C LYS A 245 27.63 4.91 -9.16
N LYS A 246 28.17 5.05 -10.38
CA LYS A 246 29.62 5.06 -10.61
C LYS A 246 30.25 6.36 -10.11
N ALA A 247 29.61 7.50 -10.37
CA ALA A 247 30.02 8.81 -9.87
C ALA A 247 29.95 8.88 -8.33
N GLU A 248 28.87 8.37 -7.73
CA GLU A 248 28.73 8.29 -6.28
C GLU A 248 29.82 7.42 -5.64
N ARG A 249 30.17 6.30 -6.28
CA ARG A 249 31.26 5.42 -5.83
C ARG A 249 32.64 6.08 -6.00
N GLN A 250 32.84 6.91 -7.02
CA GLN A 250 34.07 7.70 -7.19
C GLN A 250 34.15 8.80 -6.11
N ALA A 251 33.07 9.54 -5.87
CA ALA A 251 33.00 10.54 -4.79
C ALA A 251 33.26 9.91 -3.41
N LYS A 252 32.67 8.76 -3.10
CA LYS A 252 32.93 8.00 -1.85
C LYS A 252 34.37 7.49 -1.73
N ARG A 253 35.09 7.31 -2.84
CA ARG A 253 36.51 6.90 -2.83
C ARG A 253 37.44 8.10 -2.67
N GLN A 254 37.12 9.23 -3.29
CA GLN A 254 37.81 10.51 -3.08
C GLN A 254 37.65 10.98 -1.63
N ALA A 255 36.43 10.91 -1.07
CA ALA A 255 36.15 11.24 0.33
C ALA A 255 36.85 10.31 1.34
N LYS A 256 37.24 9.09 0.92
CA LYS A 256 38.03 8.14 1.74
C LYS A 256 39.55 8.23 1.50
N GLY A 257 40.02 9.22 0.74
CA GLY A 257 41.45 9.47 0.52
C GLY A 257 42.20 8.32 -0.17
N ILE A 258 41.52 7.49 -0.96
CA ILE A 258 42.15 6.38 -1.68
C ILE A 258 42.57 6.87 -3.08
N PRO A 259 43.88 7.07 -3.36
CA PRO A 259 44.33 7.54 -4.67
C PRO A 259 43.97 6.54 -5.79
N GLU A 260 43.65 7.08 -6.98
CA GLU A 260 43.38 6.26 -8.16
C GLU A 260 44.66 5.56 -8.64
N PRO A 261 44.62 4.24 -8.91
CA PRO A 261 45.70 3.59 -9.63
C PRO A 261 45.52 3.86 -11.13
N ASP A 262 46.39 4.73 -11.68
CA ASP A 262 46.35 5.21 -13.06
C ASP A 262 46.74 4.17 -14.12
N SER A 263 47.09 2.94 -13.72
CA SER A 263 47.31 1.87 -14.68
C SER A 263 46.65 0.54 -14.31
N LYS A 264 46.17 -0.20 -15.34
CA LYS A 264 45.67 -1.58 -15.20
C LYS A 264 46.69 -2.50 -14.51
N GLN A 265 47.99 -2.21 -14.66
CA GLN A 265 49.08 -2.94 -14.00
C GLN A 265 49.11 -2.68 -12.49
N GLN A 266 48.99 -1.42 -12.04
CA GLN A 266 48.94 -1.08 -10.62
C GLN A 266 47.72 -1.72 -9.92
N ARG A 267 46.55 -1.78 -10.58
CA ARG A 267 45.37 -2.49 -10.05
C ARG A 267 45.61 -3.99 -9.87
N LYS A 268 46.30 -4.64 -10.82
CA LYS A 268 46.67 -6.06 -10.71
C LYS A 268 47.68 -6.29 -9.58
N MET A 269 48.68 -5.41 -9.44
CA MET A 269 49.69 -5.49 -8.38
C MET A 269 49.07 -5.30 -7.00
N ALA A 270 48.22 -4.29 -6.80
CA ALA A 270 47.51 -4.07 -5.53
C ALA A 270 46.58 -5.24 -5.16
N ARG A 271 45.92 -5.87 -6.15
CA ARG A 271 45.08 -7.06 -5.92
C ARG A 271 45.93 -8.29 -5.55
N LYS A 272 47.10 -8.46 -6.18
CA LYS A 272 48.06 -9.53 -5.87
C LYS A 272 48.64 -9.35 -4.47
N GLU A 273 48.99 -8.12 -4.08
CA GLU A 273 49.51 -7.78 -2.76
C GLU A 273 48.46 -8.02 -1.66
N ARG A 274 47.20 -7.59 -1.88
CA ARG A 274 46.09 -7.88 -0.95
C ARG A 274 45.87 -9.38 -0.74
N ARG A 275 46.00 -10.19 -1.81
CA ARG A 275 45.92 -11.66 -1.71
C ARG A 275 47.07 -12.23 -0.88
N ARG A 276 48.30 -11.78 -1.12
CA ARG A 276 49.49 -12.18 -0.34
C ARG A 276 49.36 -11.82 1.14
N LYS A 277 48.92 -10.61 1.48
CA LYS A 277 48.66 -10.19 2.87
C LYS A 277 47.59 -11.06 3.54
N LYS A 278 46.51 -11.40 2.84
CA LYS A 278 45.44 -12.26 3.38
C LYS A 278 45.92 -13.70 3.61
N GLU A 279 46.80 -14.20 2.75
CA GLU A 279 47.38 -15.55 2.89
C GLU A 279 48.43 -15.60 4.01
N ALA A 280 49.28 -14.58 4.14
CA ALA A 280 50.21 -14.44 5.26
C ALA A 280 49.48 -14.42 6.61
N LYS A 281 48.41 -13.62 6.72
CA LYS A 281 47.58 -13.55 7.93
C LYS A 281 46.86 -14.86 8.26
N ARG A 282 46.56 -15.69 7.25
CA ARG A 282 46.05 -17.05 7.46
C ARG A 282 47.14 -17.99 7.97
N LYS A 283 48.35 -17.91 7.40
CA LYS A 283 49.50 -18.73 7.81
C LYS A 283 49.96 -18.40 9.23
N GLU A 284 49.96 -17.12 9.61
CA GLU A 284 50.24 -16.65 10.96
C GLU A 284 49.23 -17.22 11.98
N LYS A 285 47.92 -17.06 11.71
CA LYS A 285 46.87 -17.67 12.55
C LYS A 285 46.98 -19.19 12.69
N THR A 286 47.42 -19.90 11.66
CA THR A 286 47.65 -21.35 11.75
C THR A 286 48.91 -21.70 12.55
N LYS A 287 49.95 -20.86 12.52
CA LYS A 287 51.16 -21.05 13.34
C LYS A 287 50.86 -20.76 14.82
N ASP A 288 50.09 -19.73 15.12
CA ASP A 288 49.68 -19.40 16.50
C ASP A 288 48.84 -20.52 17.10
N LYS A 289 47.88 -21.06 16.33
CA LYS A 289 47.10 -22.24 16.75
C LYS A 289 47.96 -23.48 16.99
N LYS A 290 49.04 -23.66 16.22
CA LYS A 290 49.96 -24.81 16.38
C LYS A 290 50.88 -24.64 17.58
N LYS A 291 51.35 -23.41 17.88
CA LYS A 291 52.10 -23.09 19.10
C LYS A 291 51.26 -23.27 20.37
N GLN A 292 50.00 -22.80 20.37
CA GLN A 292 49.09 -23.01 21.50
C GLN A 292 48.84 -24.50 21.79
N LYS A 293 48.83 -25.35 20.77
CA LYS A 293 48.62 -26.79 20.93
C LYS A 293 49.85 -27.55 21.42
N GLN A 294 51.06 -27.00 21.30
CA GLN A 294 52.30 -27.59 21.81
C GLN A 294 52.67 -27.14 23.22
N GLN A 295 52.05 -26.07 23.73
CA GLN A 295 52.21 -25.62 25.12
C GLN A 295 51.18 -26.23 26.07
N SER A 296 50.21 -27.00 25.56
CA SER A 296 49.15 -27.66 26.35
C SER A 296 49.32 -29.20 26.44
N THR A 297 50.51 -29.69 26.15
CA THR A 297 50.95 -31.09 26.26
C THR A 297 52.32 -31.10 26.91
#